data_AF-A0A944MZS7-F1
#
_entry.id   AF-A0A944MZS7-F1
#
_cell.length_a   1.000
_cell.length_b   1.000
_cell.length_c   1.000
_cell.angle_alpha   90.00
_cell.angle_beta   90.00
_cell.angle_gamma   90.00
#
_symmetry.space_group_name_H-M   'P 1'
#
loop_
_entity.id
_entity.type
_entity.pdbx_description
1 polymer ?
#
loop_
_entity_poly.entity_id
_entity_poly.type
_entity_poly.pdbx_seq_one_letter_code
_entity_poly.pdbx_strand_id
1 'polypeptide(L)'
;PVDCIYIGKEKATGGGKGFQVTGFTIDYSKCMFCALCVEPCPVDCIFMGSTLDLSCYSRDGTIVDFARLPVDVGWGRSTINPTAVAASKVIVEPVHGGPHS
;
A
#
# COMPACT_ATOMS: atom_id res chain seq x y z
N PRO A 1 5.65 -18.36 4.92
CA PRO A 1 5.18 -17.01 4.52
C PRO A 1 4.27 -16.43 5.62
N VAL A 2 4.37 -15.13 5.87
CA VAL A 2 3.58 -14.39 6.86
C VAL A 2 2.51 -13.59 6.13
N ASP A 3 1.27 -13.67 6.60
CA ASP A 3 0.14 -12.92 6.02
C ASP A 3 0.25 -11.44 6.40
N CYS A 4 1.13 -10.72 5.71
CA CYS A 4 1.46 -9.31 5.96
C CYS A 4 0.86 -8.33 4.94
N ILE A 5 0.21 -8.82 3.87
CA ILE A 5 -0.42 -7.99 2.84
C ILE A 5 -1.93 -8.21 2.88
N TYR A 6 -2.69 -7.13 2.93
CA TYR A 6 -4.16 -7.13 2.86
C TYR A 6 -4.61 -6.29 1.67
N ILE A 7 -5.40 -6.89 0.78
CA ILE A 7 -5.88 -6.23 -0.45
C ILE A 7 -7.41 -6.16 -0.42
N GLY A 8 -7.93 -4.94 -0.37
CA GLY A 8 -9.35 -4.64 -0.58
C GLY A 8 -9.61 -4.40 -2.06
N LYS A 9 -10.70 -4.97 -2.59
CA LYS A 9 -11.12 -4.71 -3.97
C LYS A 9 -12.64 -4.68 -4.08
N GLU A 10 -13.12 -3.82 -4.96
CA GLU A 10 -14.53 -3.70 -5.30
C GLU A 10 -14.71 -3.77 -6.81
N LYS A 11 -15.92 -4.10 -7.26
CA LYS A 11 -16.23 -4.10 -8.69
C LYS A 11 -16.20 -2.65 -9.19
N ALA A 12 -15.49 -2.39 -10.28
CA ALA A 12 -15.40 -1.05 -10.84
C ALA A 12 -16.81 -0.49 -11.14
N THR A 13 -17.09 0.71 -10.63
CA THR A 13 -18.36 1.41 -10.86
C THR A 13 -18.26 2.25 -12.14
N GLY A 14 -19.33 2.33 -12.94
CA GLY A 14 -19.34 3.17 -14.16
C GLY A 14 -19.09 2.44 -15.49
N GLY A 15 -19.32 1.12 -15.56
CA GLY A 15 -19.23 0.35 -16.82
C GLY A 15 -17.80 -0.08 -17.19
N GLY A 16 -16.80 0.26 -16.37
CA GLY A 16 -15.45 -0.29 -16.47
C GLY A 16 -15.44 -1.81 -16.24
N LYS A 17 -14.60 -2.53 -16.99
CA LYS A 17 -14.36 -3.96 -16.77
C LYS A 17 -13.30 -4.13 -15.70
N GLY A 18 -13.54 -5.02 -14.72
CA GLY A 18 -12.54 -5.42 -13.73
C GLY A 18 -12.86 -5.00 -12.29
N PHE A 19 -11.82 -4.96 -11.47
CA PHE A 19 -11.87 -4.60 -10.05
C PHE A 19 -11.05 -3.34 -9.80
N GLN A 20 -11.56 -2.46 -8.94
CA GLN A 20 -10.83 -1.34 -8.37
C GLN A 20 -10.24 -1.78 -7.04
N VAL A 21 -8.97 -1.46 -6.81
CA VAL A 21 -8.32 -1.68 -5.51
C VAL A 21 -8.78 -0.60 -4.56
N THR A 22 -9.42 -0.99 -3.46
CA THR A 22 -9.95 -0.07 -2.43
C THR A 22 -9.07 -0.03 -1.17
N GLY A 23 -8.15 -0.98 -1.03
CA GLY A 23 -7.16 -0.99 0.04
C GLY A 23 -5.93 -1.80 -0.37
N PHE A 24 -4.75 -1.30 -0.02
CA PHE A 24 -3.49 -2.01 -0.23
C PHE A 24 -2.60 -1.82 1.00
N THR A 25 -2.82 -2.67 1.99
CA THR A 25 -2.21 -2.53 3.31
C THR A 25 -1.06 -3.51 3.50
N ILE A 26 0.08 -2.99 3.97
CA ILE A 26 1.22 -3.79 4.41
C ILE A 26 1.41 -3.60 5.91
N ASP A 27 1.43 -4.70 6.65
CA ASP A 27 1.77 -4.74 8.07
C ASP A 27 3.27 -5.03 8.24
N TYR A 28 4.06 -3.98 8.45
CA TYR A 28 5.50 -4.08 8.63
C TYR A 28 5.91 -4.74 9.95
N SER A 29 5.00 -4.88 10.92
CA SER A 29 5.26 -5.68 12.12
C SER A 29 5.24 -7.19 11.86
N LYS A 30 4.66 -7.61 10.73
CA LYS A 30 4.65 -9.02 10.28
C LYS A 30 5.63 -9.26 9.14
N CYS A 31 5.90 -8.26 8.30
CA CYS A 31 6.77 -8.38 7.13
C CYS A 31 8.18 -8.88 7.50
N MET A 32 8.69 -9.87 6.76
CA MET A 32 10.05 -10.40 6.93
C MET A 32 11.06 -9.82 5.93
N PHE A 33 10.66 -8.80 5.17
CA PHE A 33 11.50 -8.14 4.15
C PHE A 33 12.12 -9.10 3.11
N CYS A 34 11.42 -10.21 2.83
CA CYS A 34 11.92 -11.31 1.99
C CYS A 34 11.78 -11.09 0.47
N ALA A 35 11.21 -9.96 0.03
CA ALA A 35 10.91 -9.64 -1.37
C ALA A 35 10.03 -10.64 -2.15
N LEU A 36 9.45 -11.66 -1.50
CA LEU A 36 8.60 -12.66 -2.14
C LEU A 36 7.30 -12.10 -2.76
N CYS A 37 6.90 -10.87 -2.41
CA CYS A 37 5.76 -10.18 -3.01
C CYS A 37 6.10 -9.43 -4.31
N VAL A 38 7.38 -9.14 -4.56
CA VAL A 38 7.83 -8.40 -5.75
C VAL A 38 7.91 -9.33 -6.95
N GLU A 39 8.62 -10.45 -6.81
CA GLU A 39 8.84 -11.43 -7.88
C GLU A 39 7.56 -11.93 -8.59
N PRO A 40 6.45 -12.26 -7.89
CA PRO A 40 5.24 -12.75 -8.55
C PRO A 40 4.36 -11.65 -9.17
N CYS A 41 4.70 -10.37 -8.97
CA CYS A 41 3.86 -9.28 -9.46
C CYS A 41 3.94 -9.19 -11.00
N PRO A 42 2.84 -9.41 -11.75
CA PRO A 42 2.90 -9.54 -13.20
C PRO A 42 3.07 -8.22 -13.95
N VAL A 43 2.88 -7.09 -13.25
CA VAL A 43 2.82 -5.74 -13.83
C VAL A 43 3.62 -4.74 -12.98
N ASP A 44 4.54 -5.23 -12.16
CA ASP A 44 5.42 -4.42 -11.29
C ASP A 44 4.67 -3.41 -10.41
N CYS A 45 3.47 -3.77 -9.92
CA CYS A 45 2.65 -2.94 -9.01
C CYS A 45 3.20 -2.81 -7.58
N ILE A 46 4.27 -3.53 -7.24
CA ILE A 46 4.89 -3.47 -5.91
C ILE A 46 6.40 -3.60 -6.06
N PHE A 47 7.15 -2.79 -5.31
CA PHE A 47 8.60 -2.84 -5.26
C PHE A 47 9.10 -2.65 -3.83
N MET A 48 10.32 -3.08 -3.56
CA MET A 48 10.99 -2.82 -2.29
C MET A 48 11.66 -1.44 -2.34
N GLY A 49 11.18 -0.51 -1.50
CA GLY A 49 11.77 0.83 -1.38
C GLY A 49 13.06 0.86 -0.57
N SER A 50 13.64 2.05 -0.42
CA SER A 50 14.85 2.28 0.37
C SER A 50 14.58 2.74 1.82
N THR A 51 13.32 2.87 2.23
CA THR A 51 12.99 3.26 3.60
C THR A 51 13.34 2.15 4.58
N LEU A 52 14.17 2.48 5.57
CA LEU A 52 14.60 1.56 6.61
C LEU A 52 13.96 1.83 7.97
N ASP A 53 13.60 3.09 8.27
CA ASP A 53 13.08 3.49 9.57
C ASP A 53 11.56 3.75 9.52
N LEU A 54 10.82 2.83 10.12
CA LEU A 54 9.38 2.91 10.42
C LEU A 54 9.15 2.72 11.93
N SER A 55 10.15 3.05 12.76
CA SER A 55 10.04 2.92 14.20
C SER A 55 8.94 3.82 14.76
N CYS A 56 8.08 3.24 15.60
CA CYS A 56 6.95 3.94 16.18
C CYS A 56 6.57 3.33 17.53
N TYR A 57 5.91 4.12 18.39
CA TYR A 57 5.52 3.70 19.73
C TYR A 57 4.26 2.83 19.78
N SER A 58 3.48 2.77 18.69
CA SER A 58 2.28 1.95 18.58
C SER A 58 2.43 0.95 17.45
N ARG A 59 1.83 -0.23 17.61
CA ARG A 59 1.84 -1.27 16.57
C ARG A 59 1.17 -0.79 15.29
N ASP A 60 0.11 0.00 15.43
CA ASP A 60 -0.58 0.60 14.29
C ASP A 60 0.33 1.51 13.46
N GLY A 61 1.34 2.15 14.05
CA GLY A 61 2.31 2.98 13.33
C GLY A 61 3.19 2.21 12.33
N THR A 62 3.13 0.88 12.32
CA THR A 62 3.83 0.02 11.34
C THR A 62 2.90 -0.50 10.23
N ILE A 63 1.61 -0.12 10.24
CA ILE A 63 0.62 -0.57 9.26
C ILE A 63 0.35 0.58 8.29
N VAL A 64 0.64 0.33 7.00
CA VAL A 64 0.58 1.35 5.95
C VAL A 64 -0.40 0.92 4.87
N ASP A 65 -1.35 1.78 4.51
CA ASP A 65 -2.24 1.57 3.37
C ASP A 65 -1.84 2.47 2.20
N PHE A 66 -1.24 1.89 1.17
CA PHE A 66 -0.77 2.63 -0.01
C PHE A 66 -1.91 3.04 -0.94
N ALA A 67 -3.09 2.43 -0.87
CA ALA A 67 -4.23 2.88 -1.66
C ALA A 67 -4.71 4.28 -1.23
N ARG A 68 -4.38 4.67 0.02
CA ARG A 68 -4.77 5.92 0.67
C ARG A 68 -3.67 6.98 0.67
N LEU A 69 -2.54 6.73 0.01
CA LEU A 69 -1.44 7.68 -0.09
C LEU A 69 -1.38 8.31 -1.47
N PRO A 70 -1.09 9.61 -1.59
CA PRO A 70 -0.79 10.24 -2.88
C PRO A 70 0.24 9.42 -3.68
N VAL A 71 0.06 9.32 -5.00
CA VAL A 71 0.90 8.47 -5.88
C VAL A 71 2.38 8.77 -5.71
N ASP A 72 2.75 10.05 -5.63
CA ASP A 72 4.13 10.50 -5.44
C ASP A 72 4.74 10.01 -4.12
N VAL A 73 3.92 9.85 -3.08
CA VAL A 73 4.35 9.37 -1.76
C VAL A 73 4.36 7.84 -1.70
N GLY A 74 3.30 7.18 -2.19
CA GLY A 74 3.15 5.73 -2.13
C GLY A 74 3.98 4.96 -3.18
N TRP A 75 4.19 5.57 -4.35
CA TRP A 75 5.02 5.05 -5.44
C TRP A 75 6.46 5.59 -5.42
N GLY A 76 6.75 6.55 -4.54
CA GLY A 76 8.09 7.08 -4.37
C GLY A 76 9.05 6.03 -3.78
N ARG A 77 10.25 5.91 -4.34
CA ARG A 77 11.29 4.95 -3.90
C ARG A 77 11.85 5.21 -2.50
N SER A 78 11.58 6.37 -1.89
CA SER A 78 12.28 6.84 -0.69
C SER A 78 11.40 7.61 0.31
N THR A 79 10.08 7.44 0.28
CA THR A 79 9.15 8.44 0.83
C THR A 79 8.23 7.97 1.95
N ILE A 80 8.21 6.69 2.34
CA ILE A 80 7.38 6.31 3.49
C ILE A 80 8.04 6.78 4.79
N ASN A 81 7.41 7.75 5.46
CA ASN A 81 7.81 8.31 6.75
C ASN A 81 6.63 8.24 7.74
N PRO A 82 6.83 8.47 9.04
CA PRO A 82 5.74 8.39 10.03
C PRO A 82 4.53 9.28 9.71
N THR A 83 4.74 10.44 9.09
CA THR A 83 3.65 11.33 8.64
C THR A 83 2.84 10.71 7.51
N ALA A 84 3.48 10.10 6.51
CA ALA A 84 2.80 9.36 5.46
C ALA A 84 2.02 8.18 6.06
N VAL A 85 2.62 7.42 6.97
CA VAL A 85 1.91 6.32 7.65
C VAL A 85 0.68 6.81 8.40
N ALA A 86 0.79 7.93 9.12
CA ALA A 86 -0.36 8.55 9.78
C ALA A 86 -1.42 9.03 8.78
N ALA A 87 -1.00 9.63 7.66
CA ALA A 87 -1.89 10.09 6.60
C ALA A 87 -2.70 8.95 5.97
N SER A 88 -2.08 7.78 5.77
CA SER A 88 -2.75 6.59 5.24
C SER A 88 -3.93 6.09 6.07
N LYS A 89 -4.04 6.54 7.33
CA LYS A 89 -5.11 6.13 8.26
C LYS A 89 -6.29 7.09 8.30
N VAL A 90 -6.07 8.35 7.93
CA VAL A 90 -7.11 9.40 7.98
C VAL A 90 -7.81 9.59 6.65
N ILE A 91 -7.20 9.16 5.55
CA ILE A 91 -7.79 9.20 4.21
C ILE A 91 -8.67 7.97 4.04
N VAL A 92 -9.98 8.16 3.87
CA VAL A 92 -10.93 7.03 3.82
C VAL A 92 -10.99 6.41 2.43
N GLU A 93 -10.99 7.25 1.40
CA GLU A 93 -11.13 6.84 0.01
C GLU A 93 -9.78 6.56 -0.66
N PRO A 94 -9.69 5.57 -1.57
CA PRO A 94 -8.50 5.38 -2.36
C PRO A 94 -8.24 6.62 -3.24
N VAL A 95 -7.01 7.11 -3.23
CA VAL A 95 -6.63 8.34 -3.95
C VAL A 95 -6.63 8.19 -5.47
N HIS A 96 -6.64 6.96 -5.98
CA HIS A 96 -6.68 6.64 -7.41
C HIS A 96 -7.82 5.68 -7.73
N GLY A 97 -8.60 6.02 -8.75
CA GLY A 97 -9.66 5.16 -9.29
C GLY A 97 -9.14 4.00 -10.16
N GLY A 98 -7.82 3.91 -10.35
CA GLY A 98 -7.15 2.95 -11.23
C GLY A 98 -6.87 3.53 -12.62
N PRO A 99 -6.22 2.76 -13.51
CA PRO A 99 -5.81 3.21 -14.85
C PRO A 99 -6.96 3.54 -15.82
N HIS A 100 -8.21 3.37 -15.39
CA HIS A 100 -9.42 3.64 -16.17
C HIS A 100 -10.38 4.62 -15.49
N SER A 101 -9.93 5.35 -14.46
CA SER A 101 -10.71 6.40 -13.80
C SER A 101 -10.81 7.67 -14.63
#